data_AF-A0A7X1SQM6-F1
#
_entry.id   AF-A0A7X1SQM6-F1
#
_cell.length_a   1.000
_cell.length_b   1.000
_cell.length_c   1.000
_cell.angle_alpha   90.00
_cell.angle_beta   90.00
_cell.angle_gamma   90.00
#
_symmetry.space_group_name_H-M   'P 1'
#
loop_
_entity.id
_entity.type
_entity.pdbx_description
1 polymer ?
#
loop_
_entity_poly.entity_id
_entity_poly.type
_entity_poly.pdbx_seq_one_letter_code
_entity_poly.pdbx_strand_id
1 'polypeptide(L)'
;MPDCVEKMRFLTVFRTYSWDECIDRMAHKAQDSSHGGDFVIAADFTQHVFATPGFDCIGHTQTEIAQLGLPIIPKDRPLWHNWDYICPIILSWEKQKYDYYVVTESDVSVNMDFSRLCETMAKDGIDLIVDFIHSPTPEWMWYNDALSVSNDPLGCLLCVSVFSHKALELITERRLEMAGEHAVGTRTNWPFCETVVPATIRDAGLKIADLQDFANLHNFHFERKYSEHNPIVNIPGSFVHSVVSGKKIINLALASRPTRTFIDNYPEDEAAFRYENQREVQQAILDKSLREPDHTAAAILSRIYEIDIYSTQDPAAHKPVATSSSSDYSRSDLPAEADNLTNPRWEGEFAFHTGYENHPWIVIDLLEGTFLKSLTIKNRETYSERFEHFTIETSLDSESWRSEVFDLSIDPDKKESFVTFKAPSLGRFLRITSLSKSCLHLRSLRAETLDLGIPQNLSLYASAEMSSVSVYSRGKDKYSEADLLFIGSDDYSIHSENESFPWWKADFDRLVVIDQIRILTRPGWRNRFIRFAFETSADGKYWSVMRLVLDGQSPSPAPQDEIVWNPKQAVATRHLRIRLLEHGVLNLRQIQILGRPST
;
A
#
# COMPACT_ATOMS: atom_id res chain seq x y z
N MET A 1 62.08 4.05 -40.62
CA MET A 1 60.62 4.18 -40.53
C MET A 1 60.15 2.95 -39.80
N PRO A 2 59.57 3.04 -38.59
CA PRO A 2 58.96 1.88 -37.97
C PRO A 2 57.66 1.59 -38.73
N ASP A 3 57.46 0.33 -39.08
CA ASP A 3 56.28 -0.17 -39.75
C ASP A 3 55.01 0.26 -39.01
N CYS A 4 54.12 1.00 -39.69
CA CYS A 4 52.76 1.24 -39.22
C CYS A 4 52.03 -0.10 -39.23
N VAL A 5 52.05 -0.80 -38.09
CA VAL A 5 51.08 -1.88 -37.83
C VAL A 5 49.72 -1.20 -37.78
N GLU A 6 48.86 -1.49 -38.75
CA GLU A 6 47.50 -0.99 -38.79
C GLU A 6 46.80 -1.44 -37.49
N LYS A 7 46.43 -0.48 -36.65
CA LYS A 7 45.86 -0.75 -35.33
C LYS A 7 44.46 -1.32 -35.53
N MET A 8 44.20 -2.52 -35.02
CA MET A 8 42.88 -3.16 -35.00
C MET A 8 41.82 -2.19 -34.47
N ARG A 9 40.72 -2.05 -35.20
CA ARG A 9 39.57 -1.21 -34.83
C ARG A 9 38.37 -2.09 -34.53
N PHE A 10 37.70 -1.81 -33.44
CA PHE A 10 36.46 -2.49 -33.09
C PHE A 10 35.39 -1.50 -32.64
N LEU A 11 34.14 -1.91 -32.80
CA LEU A 11 32.95 -1.17 -32.37
C LEU A 11 32.19 -1.99 -31.33
N THR A 12 31.93 -1.40 -30.18
CA THR A 12 30.98 -1.94 -29.21
C THR A 12 29.60 -1.35 -29.44
N VAL A 13 28.61 -2.23 -29.55
CA VAL A 13 27.21 -1.92 -29.82
C VAL A 13 26.40 -2.38 -28.62
N PHE A 14 25.87 -1.43 -27.87
CA PHE A 14 25.03 -1.70 -26.71
C PHE A 14 23.56 -1.66 -27.14
N ARG A 15 22.91 -2.82 -27.14
CA ARG A 15 21.56 -2.99 -27.67
C ARG A 15 20.51 -2.85 -26.57
N THR A 16 19.49 -2.04 -26.83
CA THR A 16 18.41 -1.79 -25.88
C THR A 16 17.05 -1.53 -26.56
N TYR A 17 15.98 -1.77 -25.81
CA TYR A 17 14.58 -1.49 -26.21
C TYR A 17 13.92 -0.43 -25.31
N SER A 18 14.65 0.07 -24.31
CA SER A 18 14.17 1.03 -23.33
C SER A 18 15.35 1.78 -22.71
N TRP A 19 15.09 2.87 -22.00
CA TRP A 19 16.15 3.57 -21.26
C TRP A 19 15.67 3.92 -19.84
N ASP A 20 16.41 3.46 -18.85
CA ASP A 20 16.27 3.83 -17.44
C ASP A 20 17.66 4.03 -16.82
N GLU A 21 17.73 4.46 -15.57
CA GLU A 21 19.02 4.72 -14.90
C GLU A 21 19.90 3.47 -14.75
N CYS A 22 19.32 2.28 -14.66
CA CYS A 22 20.08 1.04 -14.58
C CYS A 22 20.72 0.73 -15.94
N ILE A 23 19.94 0.85 -17.02
CA ILE A 23 20.44 0.68 -18.40
C ILE A 23 21.53 1.70 -18.70
N ASP A 24 21.36 2.96 -18.27
CA ASP A 24 22.38 4.00 -18.40
C ASP A 24 23.70 3.62 -17.70
N ARG A 25 23.63 3.08 -16.48
CA ARG A 25 24.82 2.57 -15.76
C ARG A 25 25.45 1.37 -16.47
N MET A 26 24.65 0.45 -17.01
CA MET A 26 25.18 -0.69 -17.78
C MET A 26 25.85 -0.23 -19.08
N ALA A 27 25.30 0.80 -19.75
CA ALA A 27 25.87 1.38 -20.95
C ALA A 27 27.23 2.04 -20.66
N HIS A 28 27.34 2.84 -19.59
CA HIS A 28 28.62 3.42 -19.16
C HIS A 28 29.66 2.35 -18.84
N LYS A 29 29.27 1.27 -18.14
CA LYS A 29 30.17 0.13 -17.90
C LYS A 29 30.67 -0.53 -19.18
N ALA A 30 29.79 -0.75 -20.14
CA ALA A 30 30.15 -1.33 -21.43
C ALA A 30 31.06 -0.39 -22.25
N GLN A 31 30.82 0.92 -22.19
CA GLN A 31 31.66 1.95 -22.78
C GLN A 31 33.05 1.99 -22.12
N ASP A 32 33.11 2.00 -20.79
CA ASP A 32 34.36 1.92 -20.03
C ASP A 32 35.10 0.62 -20.33
N SER A 33 34.41 -0.44 -20.72
CA SER A 33 35.01 -1.71 -21.13
C SER A 33 35.49 -1.74 -22.58
N SER A 34 35.32 -0.65 -23.35
CA SER A 34 35.62 -0.57 -24.79
C SER A 34 36.89 0.23 -25.10
N HIS A 35 37.95 0.07 -24.29
CA HIS A 35 39.15 0.91 -24.35
C HIS A 35 39.87 0.87 -25.70
N GLY A 36 39.76 1.93 -26.50
CA GLY A 36 40.43 2.02 -27.80
C GLY A 36 39.62 1.45 -28.97
N GLY A 37 38.36 1.10 -28.73
CA GLY A 37 37.32 0.95 -29.75
C GLY A 37 36.32 2.11 -29.68
N ASP A 38 35.40 2.13 -30.65
CA ASP A 38 34.26 3.04 -30.64
C ASP A 38 33.07 2.40 -29.89
N PHE A 39 32.12 3.22 -29.43
CA PHE A 39 30.96 2.76 -28.69
C PHE A 39 29.68 3.43 -29.20
N VAL A 40 28.61 2.66 -29.36
CA VAL A 40 27.31 3.16 -29.84
C VAL A 40 26.15 2.42 -29.19
N ILE A 41 25.03 3.12 -28.99
CA ILE A 41 23.76 2.49 -28.60
C ILE A 41 23.00 2.06 -29.85
N ALA A 42 22.53 0.83 -29.88
CA ALA A 42 21.52 0.41 -30.85
C ALA A 42 20.15 0.34 -30.18
N ALA A 43 19.27 1.28 -30.50
CA ALA A 43 18.00 1.46 -29.83
C ALA A 43 16.82 1.06 -30.73
N ASP A 44 16.00 0.11 -30.24
CA ASP A 44 14.72 -0.23 -30.88
C ASP A 44 13.65 0.80 -30.49
N PHE A 45 13.27 1.64 -31.45
CA PHE A 45 12.26 2.67 -31.31
C PHE A 45 10.87 2.25 -31.78
N THR A 46 10.64 0.95 -32.01
CA THR A 46 9.37 0.47 -32.55
C THR A 46 8.19 0.78 -31.62
N GLN A 47 8.36 0.58 -30.31
CA GLN A 47 7.28 0.78 -29.33
C GLN A 47 7.24 2.23 -28.82
N HIS A 48 8.41 2.82 -28.58
CA HIS A 48 8.55 4.18 -28.06
C HIS A 48 9.94 4.73 -28.39
N VAL A 49 10.02 6.03 -28.68
CA VAL A 49 11.29 6.75 -28.83
C VAL A 49 11.74 7.22 -27.45
N PHE A 50 13.02 7.03 -27.14
CA PHE A 50 13.64 7.44 -25.87
C PHE A 50 15.01 8.08 -26.11
N ALA A 51 15.47 8.89 -25.16
CA ALA A 51 16.77 9.56 -25.23
C ALA A 51 17.88 8.67 -24.65
N THR A 52 19.06 8.71 -25.26
CA THR A 52 20.30 8.05 -24.81
C THR A 52 21.37 9.11 -24.53
N PRO A 53 21.20 9.93 -23.48
CA PRO A 53 22.03 11.11 -23.26
C PRO A 53 23.50 10.74 -23.10
N GLY A 54 24.38 11.43 -23.83
CA GLY A 54 25.82 11.20 -23.77
C GLY A 54 26.36 10.12 -24.71
N PHE A 55 25.50 9.45 -25.48
CA PHE A 55 25.91 8.39 -26.41
C PHE A 55 25.47 8.66 -27.85
N ASP A 56 26.31 8.27 -28.81
CA ASP A 56 25.89 8.09 -30.20
C ASP A 56 24.85 6.95 -30.27
N CYS A 57 23.86 7.09 -31.14
CA CYS A 57 22.76 6.14 -31.24
C CYS A 57 22.45 5.77 -32.69
N ILE A 58 22.34 4.47 -32.95
CA ILE A 58 21.76 3.87 -34.15
C ILE A 58 20.32 3.47 -33.81
N GLY A 59 19.41 4.43 -33.92
CA GLY A 59 17.98 4.18 -33.77
C GLY A 59 17.45 3.35 -34.92
N HIS A 60 16.60 2.37 -34.64
CA HIS A 60 15.95 1.56 -35.65
C HIS A 60 14.54 1.14 -35.24
N THR A 61 13.73 0.79 -36.22
CA THR A 61 12.33 0.36 -36.07
C THR A 61 12.06 -0.88 -36.92
N GLN A 62 10.94 -1.57 -36.66
CA GLN A 62 10.45 -2.62 -37.55
C GLN A 62 10.30 -2.16 -39.01
N THR A 63 9.97 -0.89 -39.25
CA THR A 63 9.84 -0.36 -40.62
C THR A 63 11.19 -0.30 -41.33
N GLU A 64 12.23 0.18 -40.68
CA GLU A 64 13.58 0.23 -41.26
C GLU A 64 14.15 -1.18 -41.48
N ILE A 65 13.86 -2.11 -40.58
CA ILE A 65 14.22 -3.52 -40.75
C ILE A 65 13.54 -4.15 -41.97
N ALA A 66 12.26 -3.85 -42.18
CA ALA A 66 11.56 -4.29 -43.38
C ALA A 66 12.16 -3.67 -44.65
N GLN A 67 12.61 -2.40 -44.59
CA GLN A 67 13.30 -1.73 -45.70
C GLN A 67 14.67 -2.35 -46.01
N LEU A 68 15.34 -2.93 -45.01
CA LEU A 68 16.54 -3.74 -45.18
C LEU A 68 16.26 -5.12 -45.80
N GLY A 69 14.99 -5.47 -46.06
CA GLY A 69 14.59 -6.71 -46.71
C GLY A 69 14.32 -7.87 -45.75
N LEU A 70 14.27 -7.61 -44.44
CA LEU A 70 14.04 -8.64 -43.42
C LEU A 70 12.57 -8.71 -42.99
N PRO A 71 12.00 -9.92 -42.77
CA PRO A 71 10.60 -10.05 -42.40
C PRO A 71 10.34 -9.75 -40.91
N ILE A 72 9.14 -9.26 -40.63
CA ILE A 72 8.68 -8.91 -39.27
C ILE A 72 8.00 -10.12 -38.63
N ILE A 73 8.80 -11.05 -38.11
CA ILE A 73 8.34 -12.33 -37.56
C ILE A 73 9.06 -12.64 -36.24
N PRO A 74 8.37 -12.95 -35.13
CA PRO A 74 6.92 -12.87 -34.95
C PRO A 74 6.45 -11.42 -34.86
N LYS A 75 5.15 -11.16 -35.10
CA LYS A 75 4.61 -9.79 -35.24
C LYS A 75 4.68 -8.96 -33.96
N ASP A 76 4.65 -9.59 -32.79
CA ASP A 76 4.59 -8.93 -31.49
C ASP A 76 5.97 -8.47 -31.01
N ARG A 77 7.03 -9.24 -31.29
CA ARG A 77 8.39 -8.99 -30.78
C ARG A 77 9.50 -9.39 -31.77
N PRO A 78 9.46 -8.90 -33.01
CA PRO A 78 10.37 -9.34 -34.07
C PRO A 78 11.83 -9.00 -33.79
N LEU A 79 12.11 -7.82 -33.21
CA LEU A 79 13.48 -7.38 -32.93
C LEU A 79 14.05 -8.00 -31.67
N TRP A 80 13.19 -8.40 -30.73
CA TRP A 80 13.61 -9.22 -29.59
C TRP A 80 13.90 -10.66 -30.02
N HIS A 81 13.02 -11.25 -30.83
CA HIS A 81 13.14 -12.63 -31.30
C HIS A 81 14.28 -12.84 -32.30
N ASN A 82 14.53 -11.87 -33.18
CA ASN A 82 15.63 -11.90 -34.15
C ASN A 82 16.75 -10.98 -33.69
N TRP A 83 17.48 -11.42 -32.68
CA TRP A 83 18.61 -10.67 -32.15
C TRP A 83 19.61 -10.27 -33.25
N ASP A 84 19.83 -11.17 -34.21
CA ASP A 84 20.80 -11.02 -35.29
C ASP A 84 20.40 -10.03 -36.40
N TYR A 85 19.18 -9.46 -36.34
CA TYR A 85 18.83 -8.31 -37.18
C TYR A 85 19.66 -7.07 -36.88
N ILE A 86 20.34 -7.05 -35.74
CA ILE A 86 21.31 -6.01 -35.42
C ILE A 86 22.50 -6.01 -36.40
N CYS A 87 22.87 -7.15 -36.99
CA CYS A 87 24.02 -7.25 -37.90
C CYS A 87 23.89 -6.31 -39.12
N PRO A 88 22.79 -6.36 -39.91
CA PRO A 88 22.60 -5.41 -41.01
C PRO A 88 22.44 -3.96 -40.54
N ILE A 89 21.87 -3.72 -39.35
CA ILE A 89 21.78 -2.35 -38.78
C ILE A 89 23.19 -1.80 -38.56
N ILE A 90 24.07 -2.58 -37.94
CA ILE A 90 25.46 -2.19 -37.70
C ILE A 90 26.18 -1.93 -39.03
N LEU A 91 26.02 -2.80 -40.02
CA LEU A 91 26.63 -2.62 -41.34
C LEU A 91 26.11 -1.39 -42.10
N SER A 92 24.86 -0.98 -41.85
CA SER A 92 24.28 0.23 -42.44
C SER A 92 24.78 1.53 -41.82
N TRP A 93 25.54 1.46 -40.72
CA TRP A 93 26.05 2.64 -40.03
C TRP A 93 27.26 3.24 -40.77
N GLU A 94 27.00 4.24 -41.61
CA GLU A 94 27.94 4.84 -42.56
C GLU A 94 29.14 5.62 -41.96
N LYS A 95 29.46 5.47 -40.67
CA LYS A 95 30.62 6.17 -40.07
C LYS A 95 31.95 5.58 -40.51
N GLN A 96 32.14 4.28 -40.33
CA GLN A 96 33.42 3.62 -40.57
C GLN A 96 33.28 2.09 -40.63
N LYS A 97 34.14 1.43 -41.43
CA LYS A 97 34.30 -0.03 -41.40
C LYS A 97 35.20 -0.43 -40.23
N TYR A 98 34.80 -1.39 -39.40
CA TYR A 98 35.57 -1.93 -38.27
C TYR A 98 35.99 -3.38 -38.54
N ASP A 99 37.05 -3.83 -37.87
CA ASP A 99 37.58 -5.19 -38.02
C ASP A 99 36.79 -6.19 -37.15
N TYR A 100 36.35 -5.73 -35.97
CA TYR A 100 35.55 -6.50 -35.03
C TYR A 100 34.36 -5.72 -34.47
N TYR A 101 33.32 -6.43 -34.07
CA TYR A 101 32.09 -5.86 -33.52
C TYR A 101 31.72 -6.61 -32.24
N VAL A 102 31.61 -5.90 -31.13
CA VAL A 102 31.12 -6.43 -29.86
C VAL A 102 29.68 -6.00 -29.73
N VAL A 103 28.76 -6.92 -29.44
CA VAL A 103 27.36 -6.61 -29.20
C VAL A 103 26.97 -7.13 -27.83
N THR A 104 26.37 -6.28 -27.00
CA THR A 104 25.91 -6.64 -25.66
C THR A 104 24.51 -6.11 -25.39
N GLU A 105 23.69 -6.88 -24.68
CA GLU A 105 22.34 -6.46 -24.28
C GLU A 105 22.33 -5.53 -23.06
N SER A 106 21.28 -4.71 -22.98
CA SER A 106 21.13 -3.67 -21.95
C SER A 106 21.04 -4.17 -20.50
N ASP A 107 20.73 -5.45 -20.31
CA ASP A 107 20.65 -6.12 -19.02
C ASP A 107 21.87 -7.02 -18.75
N VAL A 108 23.00 -6.77 -19.43
CA VAL A 108 24.29 -7.38 -19.13
C VAL A 108 25.20 -6.38 -18.41
N SER A 109 25.76 -6.80 -17.27
CA SER A 109 26.88 -6.09 -16.65
C SER A 109 28.20 -6.63 -17.18
N VAL A 110 28.95 -5.74 -17.80
CA VAL A 110 30.29 -6.01 -18.36
C VAL A 110 31.34 -5.59 -17.35
N ASN A 111 32.23 -6.51 -16.96
CA ASN A 111 33.35 -6.24 -16.06
C ASN A 111 34.69 -6.73 -16.65
N MET A 112 34.80 -6.76 -17.97
CA MET A 112 35.97 -7.22 -18.73
C MET A 112 36.28 -6.24 -19.85
N ASP A 113 37.55 -5.99 -20.12
CA ASP A 113 38.01 -5.18 -21.25
C ASP A 113 37.82 -5.91 -22.60
N PHE A 114 36.96 -5.37 -23.46
CA PHE A 114 36.65 -5.92 -24.79
C PHE A 114 37.85 -5.86 -25.74
N SER A 115 38.76 -4.90 -25.58
CA SER A 115 39.94 -4.79 -26.44
C SER A 115 40.79 -6.05 -26.41
N ARG A 116 40.91 -6.66 -25.22
CA ARG A 116 41.62 -7.93 -25.05
C ARG A 116 40.93 -9.10 -25.76
N LEU A 117 39.60 -9.12 -25.79
CA LEU A 117 38.84 -10.12 -26.54
C LEU A 117 39.10 -9.97 -28.05
N CYS A 118 38.98 -8.76 -28.59
CA CYS A 118 39.22 -8.51 -30.00
C CYS A 118 40.68 -8.79 -30.41
N GLU A 119 41.67 -8.42 -29.58
CA GLU A 119 43.08 -8.77 -29.82
C GLU A 119 43.31 -10.28 -29.88
N THR A 120 42.64 -11.03 -29.00
CA THR A 120 42.71 -12.49 -28.98
C THR A 120 42.05 -13.09 -30.22
N MET A 121 40.90 -12.55 -30.65
CA MET A 121 40.27 -12.95 -31.92
C MET A 121 41.18 -12.72 -33.11
N ALA A 122 41.84 -11.56 -33.19
CA ALA A 122 42.77 -11.23 -34.25
C ALA A 122 43.98 -12.17 -34.28
N LYS A 123 44.55 -12.44 -33.10
CA LYS A 123 45.70 -13.33 -32.98
C LYS A 123 45.37 -14.78 -33.36
N ASP A 124 44.22 -15.28 -32.93
CA ASP A 124 43.87 -16.69 -33.04
C ASP A 124 42.97 -17.00 -34.26
N GLY A 125 42.67 -15.98 -35.07
CA GLY A 125 41.82 -16.07 -36.25
C GLY A 125 40.39 -16.52 -35.91
N ILE A 126 39.82 -16.00 -34.82
CA ILE A 126 38.45 -16.29 -34.39
C ILE A 126 37.50 -15.30 -35.06
N ASP A 127 36.39 -15.82 -35.59
CA ASP A 127 35.36 -15.04 -36.28
C ASP A 127 34.12 -14.79 -35.41
N LEU A 128 33.85 -15.65 -34.44
CA LEU A 128 32.72 -15.53 -33.52
C LEU A 128 33.11 -15.97 -32.10
N ILE A 129 32.84 -15.12 -31.11
CA ILE A 129 32.82 -15.48 -29.69
C ILE A 129 31.39 -15.31 -29.17
N VAL A 130 30.81 -16.38 -28.63
CA VAL A 130 29.47 -16.44 -28.03
C VAL A 130 29.46 -17.42 -26.86
N ASP A 131 28.47 -17.35 -25.99
CA ASP A 131 28.32 -18.28 -24.87
C ASP A 131 27.48 -19.52 -25.25
N PHE A 132 27.61 -20.58 -24.45
CA PHE A 132 26.75 -21.77 -24.44
C PHE A 132 26.62 -22.47 -25.80
N ILE A 133 27.75 -22.70 -26.47
CA ILE A 133 27.79 -23.41 -27.75
C ILE A 133 27.48 -24.89 -27.51
N HIS A 134 26.41 -25.39 -28.14
CA HIS A 134 25.99 -26.78 -27.96
C HIS A 134 25.36 -27.37 -29.22
N SER A 135 25.39 -28.70 -29.30
CA SER A 135 24.58 -29.44 -30.27
C SER A 135 23.13 -29.48 -29.79
N PRO A 136 22.15 -29.09 -30.62
CA PRO A 136 20.73 -29.13 -30.28
C PRO A 136 20.27 -30.52 -29.88
N THR A 137 19.49 -30.63 -28.80
CA THR A 137 18.81 -31.87 -28.40
C THR A 137 17.30 -31.72 -28.58
N PRO A 138 16.53 -32.82 -28.74
CA PRO A 138 15.08 -32.77 -28.93
C PRO A 138 14.30 -32.03 -27.83
N GLU A 139 14.87 -31.93 -26.63
CA GLU A 139 14.28 -31.22 -25.48
C GLU A 139 14.45 -29.69 -25.57
N TRP A 140 15.39 -29.21 -26.39
CA TRP A 140 15.59 -27.78 -26.59
C TRP A 140 14.46 -27.20 -27.44
N MET A 141 13.84 -26.12 -26.96
CA MET A 141 12.65 -25.55 -27.60
C MET A 141 12.89 -25.10 -29.05
N TRP A 142 14.14 -24.83 -29.44
CA TRP A 142 14.55 -24.41 -30.78
C TRP A 142 15.13 -25.54 -31.63
N TYR A 143 14.98 -26.80 -31.21
CA TYR A 143 15.53 -27.97 -31.92
C TYR A 143 15.10 -28.03 -33.39
N ASN A 144 13.81 -27.86 -33.67
CA ASN A 144 13.28 -27.91 -35.04
C ASN A 144 13.77 -26.73 -35.89
N ASP A 145 13.95 -25.55 -35.27
CA ASP A 145 14.52 -24.40 -35.94
C ASP A 145 15.95 -24.70 -36.36
N ALA A 146 16.75 -25.26 -35.46
CA ALA A 146 18.15 -25.59 -35.73
C ALA A 146 18.30 -26.58 -36.89
N LEU A 147 17.48 -27.64 -36.91
CA LEU A 147 17.44 -28.61 -38.02
C LEU A 147 17.02 -27.99 -39.36
N SER A 148 16.28 -26.88 -39.35
CA SER A 148 15.85 -26.17 -40.56
C SER A 148 16.90 -25.22 -41.14
N VAL A 149 17.99 -24.99 -40.40
CA VAL A 149 19.06 -24.04 -40.77
C VAL A 149 20.24 -24.76 -41.42
N SER A 150 20.69 -25.87 -40.82
CA SER A 150 21.93 -26.57 -41.19
C SER A 150 21.82 -28.07 -40.95
N ASN A 151 22.59 -28.84 -41.72
CA ASN A 151 22.78 -30.28 -41.47
C ASN A 151 23.67 -30.54 -40.24
N ASP A 152 24.50 -29.55 -39.88
CA ASP A 152 25.40 -29.45 -38.73
C ASP A 152 24.75 -29.18 -37.35
N PRO A 153 23.49 -28.78 -37.19
CA PRO A 153 23.07 -27.59 -36.41
C PRO A 153 23.75 -27.28 -35.04
N LEU A 154 23.88 -25.99 -34.69
CA LEU A 154 24.35 -25.50 -33.37
C LEU A 154 23.33 -24.58 -32.71
N GLY A 155 23.40 -24.49 -31.38
CA GLY A 155 22.80 -23.43 -30.58
C GLY A 155 23.88 -22.63 -29.83
N CYS A 156 23.56 -21.38 -29.50
CA CYS A 156 24.38 -20.51 -28.63
C CYS A 156 23.49 -19.55 -27.82
N LEU A 157 24.09 -18.69 -26.99
CA LEU A 157 23.42 -17.57 -26.32
C LEU A 157 24.04 -16.26 -26.81
N LEU A 158 23.21 -15.31 -27.27
CA LEU A 158 23.69 -14.09 -27.97
C LEU A 158 23.78 -12.81 -27.10
N CYS A 159 23.43 -12.88 -25.81
CA CYS A 159 23.41 -11.71 -24.91
C CYS A 159 24.73 -10.92 -24.87
N VAL A 160 25.87 -11.59 -25.09
CA VAL A 160 27.18 -11.00 -25.38
C VAL A 160 27.79 -11.76 -26.54
N SER A 161 28.10 -11.07 -27.63
CA SER A 161 28.64 -11.68 -28.84
C SER A 161 29.74 -10.81 -29.44
N VAL A 162 30.81 -11.41 -29.94
CA VAL A 162 31.88 -10.70 -30.65
C VAL A 162 32.07 -11.31 -32.04
N PHE A 163 32.03 -10.47 -33.07
CA PHE A 163 32.08 -10.87 -34.47
C PHE A 163 33.31 -10.28 -35.16
N SER A 164 33.94 -11.03 -36.04
CA SER A 164 34.75 -10.45 -37.11
C SER A 164 33.84 -9.74 -38.11
N HIS A 165 34.38 -8.77 -38.85
CA HIS A 165 33.64 -8.11 -39.92
C HIS A 165 33.03 -9.09 -40.92
N LYS A 166 33.81 -10.11 -41.30
CA LYS A 166 33.39 -11.17 -42.22
C LYS A 166 32.21 -11.98 -41.68
N ALA A 167 32.22 -12.31 -40.38
CA ALA A 167 31.12 -13.01 -39.74
C ALA A 167 29.81 -12.18 -39.79
N LEU A 168 29.91 -10.88 -39.52
CA LEU A 168 28.78 -9.96 -39.53
C LEU A 168 28.15 -9.83 -40.93
N GLU A 169 28.97 -9.71 -41.98
CA GLU A 169 28.54 -9.71 -43.40
C GLU A 169 27.85 -11.03 -43.75
N LEU A 170 28.46 -12.16 -43.40
CA LEU A 170 27.95 -13.49 -43.72
C LEU A 170 26.58 -13.76 -43.08
N ILE A 171 26.41 -13.42 -41.80
CA ILE A 171 25.12 -13.56 -41.10
C ILE A 171 24.04 -12.70 -41.78
N THR A 172 24.41 -11.47 -42.16
CA THR A 172 23.52 -10.55 -42.86
C THR A 172 23.06 -11.11 -44.20
N GLU A 173 24.01 -11.58 -45.03
CA GLU A 173 23.73 -12.20 -46.32
C GLU A 173 22.82 -13.43 -46.15
N ARG A 174 23.11 -14.29 -45.17
CA ARG A 174 22.31 -15.49 -44.90
C ARG A 174 20.88 -15.17 -44.51
N ARG A 175 20.66 -14.14 -43.68
CA ARG A 175 19.31 -13.71 -43.31
C ARG A 175 18.53 -13.12 -44.49
N LEU A 176 19.19 -12.36 -45.36
CA LEU A 176 18.57 -11.84 -46.58
C LEU A 176 18.22 -12.95 -47.57
N GLU A 177 19.08 -13.97 -47.70
CA GLU A 177 18.79 -15.17 -48.49
C GLU A 177 17.56 -15.90 -47.94
N MET A 178 17.52 -16.18 -46.63
CA MET A 178 16.37 -16.79 -45.96
C MET A 178 15.09 -15.96 -46.13
N ALA A 179 15.19 -14.62 -46.08
CA ALA A 179 14.07 -13.73 -46.32
C ALA A 179 13.52 -13.87 -47.75
N GLY A 180 14.41 -13.99 -48.74
CA GLY A 180 14.05 -14.31 -50.12
C GLY A 180 13.34 -15.66 -50.25
N GLU A 181 13.89 -16.72 -49.65
CA GLU A 181 13.30 -18.07 -49.61
C GLU A 181 11.90 -18.06 -48.97
N HIS A 182 11.73 -17.29 -47.90
CA HIS A 182 10.47 -17.15 -47.19
C HIS A 182 9.44 -16.36 -48.01
N ALA A 183 9.85 -15.28 -48.67
CA ALA A 183 8.96 -14.47 -49.53
C ALA A 183 8.37 -15.28 -50.69
N VAL A 184 9.13 -16.24 -51.25
CA VAL A 184 8.65 -17.14 -52.32
C VAL A 184 8.02 -18.44 -51.80
N GLY A 185 7.92 -18.61 -50.47
CA GLY A 185 7.27 -19.75 -49.82
C GLY A 185 8.07 -21.06 -49.79
N THR A 186 9.34 -21.04 -50.22
CA THR A 186 10.23 -22.22 -50.15
C THR A 186 10.70 -22.52 -48.72
N ARG A 187 10.77 -21.48 -47.88
CA ARG A 187 10.97 -21.59 -46.43
C ARG A 187 9.68 -21.21 -45.71
N THR A 188 9.08 -22.15 -45.00
CA THR A 188 7.84 -21.94 -44.24
C THR A 188 8.06 -21.61 -42.77
N ASN A 189 9.21 -21.99 -42.20
CA ASN A 189 9.61 -21.67 -40.83
C ASN A 189 10.64 -20.53 -40.80
N TRP A 190 10.49 -19.58 -39.88
CA TRP A 190 11.47 -18.52 -39.67
C TRP A 190 12.34 -18.86 -38.44
N PRO A 191 13.59 -19.32 -38.64
CA PRO A 191 14.37 -19.91 -37.56
C PRO A 191 14.85 -18.87 -36.54
N PHE A 192 14.87 -19.28 -35.27
CA PHE A 192 15.38 -18.48 -34.16
C PHE A 192 16.87 -18.13 -34.32
N CYS A 193 17.23 -16.90 -33.98
CA CYS A 193 18.55 -16.31 -34.22
C CYS A 193 19.72 -17.09 -33.62
N GLU A 194 19.54 -17.65 -32.43
CA GLU A 194 20.56 -18.44 -31.71
C GLU A 194 20.86 -19.79 -32.36
N THR A 195 20.07 -20.19 -33.37
CA THR A 195 20.37 -21.33 -34.24
C THR A 195 21.06 -20.90 -35.53
N VAL A 196 20.68 -19.73 -36.06
CA VAL A 196 21.15 -19.22 -37.35
C VAL A 196 22.59 -18.75 -37.26
N VAL A 197 22.93 -17.93 -36.26
CA VAL A 197 24.25 -17.33 -36.12
C VAL A 197 25.36 -18.40 -36.06
N PRO A 198 25.38 -19.34 -35.09
CA PRO A 198 26.49 -20.27 -34.96
C PRO A 198 26.55 -21.26 -36.13
N ALA A 199 25.40 -21.69 -36.66
CA ALA A 199 25.36 -22.59 -37.81
C ALA A 199 25.92 -21.93 -39.08
N THR A 200 25.58 -20.66 -39.33
CA THR A 200 26.07 -19.90 -40.50
C THR A 200 27.59 -19.77 -40.49
N ILE A 201 28.16 -19.43 -39.33
CA ILE A 201 29.61 -19.28 -39.18
C ILE A 201 30.31 -20.62 -39.37
N ARG A 202 29.81 -21.70 -38.74
CA ARG A 202 30.41 -23.02 -38.87
C ARG A 202 30.32 -23.56 -40.29
N ASP A 203 29.17 -23.44 -40.96
CA ASP A 203 28.97 -23.98 -42.31
C ASP A 203 29.89 -23.30 -43.35
N ALA A 204 30.28 -22.05 -43.09
CA ALA A 204 31.29 -21.34 -43.87
C ALA A 204 32.75 -21.69 -43.50
N GLY A 205 32.96 -22.62 -42.56
CA GLY A 205 34.28 -23.03 -42.10
C GLY A 205 35.02 -21.95 -41.29
N LEU A 206 34.30 -20.99 -40.72
CA LEU A 206 34.86 -19.93 -39.88
C LEU A 206 35.00 -20.41 -38.43
N LYS A 207 35.91 -19.77 -37.69
CA LYS A 207 36.28 -20.25 -36.35
C LYS A 207 35.37 -19.63 -35.28
N ILE A 208 34.76 -20.49 -34.47
CA ILE A 208 33.94 -20.10 -33.31
C ILE A 208 34.73 -20.45 -32.04
N ALA A 209 34.66 -19.59 -31.02
CA ALA A 209 35.16 -19.86 -29.68
C ALA A 209 34.08 -19.56 -28.63
N ASP A 210 34.17 -20.22 -27.48
CA ASP A 210 33.21 -20.08 -26.40
C ASP A 210 33.61 -18.92 -25.48
N LEU A 211 32.66 -18.05 -25.12
CA LEU A 211 32.90 -16.92 -24.23
C LEU A 211 33.44 -17.37 -22.85
N GLN A 212 33.07 -18.57 -22.39
CA GLN A 212 33.54 -19.12 -21.12
C GLN A 212 35.07 -19.34 -21.08
N ASP A 213 35.73 -19.45 -22.24
CA ASP A 213 37.18 -19.60 -22.34
C ASP A 213 37.93 -18.30 -22.00
N PHE A 214 37.21 -17.18 -22.01
CA PHE A 214 37.80 -15.84 -21.84
C PHE A 214 37.32 -15.12 -20.59
N ALA A 215 36.09 -15.39 -20.12
CA ALA A 215 35.45 -14.66 -19.03
C ALA A 215 34.80 -15.57 -17.99
N ASN A 216 34.61 -15.03 -16.78
CA ASN A 216 33.83 -15.70 -15.75
C ASN A 216 32.33 -15.54 -16.01
N LEU A 217 31.65 -16.66 -16.31
CA LEU A 217 30.22 -16.73 -16.62
C LEU A 217 29.38 -17.38 -15.51
N HIS A 218 29.92 -17.52 -14.28
CA HIS A 218 29.22 -18.17 -13.16
C HIS A 218 27.84 -17.55 -12.83
N ASN A 219 27.64 -16.27 -13.15
CA ASN A 219 26.38 -15.56 -12.91
C ASN A 219 25.72 -15.08 -14.21
N PHE A 220 25.99 -15.77 -15.32
CA PHE A 220 25.45 -15.46 -16.65
C PHE A 220 24.37 -16.48 -17.00
N HIS A 221 23.13 -16.22 -16.61
CA HIS A 221 22.02 -17.16 -16.77
C HIS A 221 20.72 -16.45 -17.15
N PHE A 222 19.89 -17.08 -17.98
CA PHE A 222 18.64 -16.48 -18.45
C PHE A 222 17.55 -16.39 -17.36
N GLU A 223 17.49 -17.37 -16.46
CA GLU A 223 16.40 -17.51 -15.49
C GLU A 223 16.53 -16.55 -14.29
N ARG A 224 17.77 -16.24 -13.89
CA ARG A 224 18.03 -15.43 -12.69
C ARG A 224 18.16 -13.96 -13.03
N LYS A 225 17.55 -13.12 -12.19
CA LYS A 225 17.66 -11.65 -12.26
C LYS A 225 18.46 -11.15 -11.06
N TYR A 226 19.45 -10.33 -11.30
CA TYR A 226 20.29 -9.69 -10.29
C TYR A 226 19.93 -8.21 -10.22
N SER A 227 19.88 -7.68 -9.00
CA SER A 227 19.84 -6.23 -8.83
C SER A 227 21.19 -5.63 -9.20
N GLU A 228 21.18 -4.47 -9.85
CA GLU A 228 22.35 -3.64 -10.08
C GLU A 228 23.15 -3.30 -8.80
N HIS A 229 22.50 -3.30 -7.62
CA HIS A 229 23.14 -3.05 -6.34
C HIS A 229 23.83 -4.28 -5.75
N ASN A 230 23.61 -5.47 -6.31
CA ASN A 230 24.24 -6.69 -5.83
C ASN A 230 25.75 -6.68 -6.17
N PRO A 231 26.66 -6.88 -5.20
CA PRO A 231 28.11 -6.90 -5.46
C PRO A 231 28.56 -7.89 -6.54
N ILE A 232 27.81 -8.98 -6.74
CA ILE A 232 28.07 -9.99 -7.79
C ILE A 232 28.10 -9.35 -9.19
N VAL A 233 27.31 -8.29 -9.41
CA VAL A 233 27.23 -7.56 -10.68
C VAL A 233 28.56 -6.90 -11.06
N ASN A 234 29.48 -6.73 -10.11
CA ASN A 234 30.74 -6.01 -10.27
C ASN A 234 31.99 -6.92 -10.17
N ILE A 235 31.85 -8.24 -10.35
CA ILE A 235 32.98 -9.17 -10.27
C ILE A 235 33.95 -8.91 -11.44
N PRO A 236 35.23 -8.57 -11.20
CA PRO A 236 36.17 -8.32 -12.29
C PRO A 236 36.38 -9.55 -13.18
N GLY A 237 36.47 -9.33 -14.50
CA GLY A 237 36.63 -10.36 -15.50
C GLY A 237 35.38 -11.20 -15.76
N SER A 238 34.21 -10.76 -15.29
CA SER A 238 32.94 -11.48 -15.48
C SER A 238 31.97 -10.75 -16.40
N PHE A 239 31.04 -11.53 -16.96
CA PHE A 239 29.76 -11.03 -17.45
C PHE A 239 28.66 -11.52 -16.51
N VAL A 240 27.69 -10.66 -16.21
CA VAL A 240 26.54 -11.00 -15.35
C VAL A 240 25.26 -10.69 -16.10
N HIS A 241 24.37 -11.67 -16.17
CA HIS A 241 23.08 -11.56 -16.83
C HIS A 241 22.01 -12.37 -16.07
N SER A 242 20.78 -11.88 -15.90
CA SER A 242 20.32 -10.53 -16.30
C SER A 242 20.36 -9.54 -15.13
N VAL A 243 20.81 -8.32 -15.37
CA VAL A 243 20.87 -7.24 -14.38
C VAL A 243 19.67 -6.29 -14.59
N VAL A 244 18.98 -5.97 -13.51
CA VAL A 244 17.81 -5.09 -13.52
C VAL A 244 17.90 -4.05 -12.41
N SER A 245 17.14 -2.97 -12.55
CA SER A 245 17.05 -1.94 -11.52
C SER A 245 16.45 -2.49 -10.21
N GLY A 246 16.82 -1.86 -9.10
CA GLY A 246 16.29 -2.19 -7.77
C GLY A 246 14.75 -2.18 -7.73
N LYS A 247 14.14 -1.16 -8.33
CA LYS A 247 12.69 -1.07 -8.46
C LYS A 247 12.08 -2.24 -9.23
N LYS A 248 12.72 -2.70 -10.31
CA LYS A 248 12.25 -3.81 -11.12
C LYS A 248 12.38 -5.15 -10.38
N ILE A 249 13.47 -5.37 -9.62
CA ILE A 249 13.61 -6.60 -8.82
C ILE A 249 12.55 -6.68 -7.72
N ILE A 250 12.27 -5.56 -7.04
CA ILE A 250 11.20 -5.46 -6.04
C ILE A 250 9.85 -5.81 -6.67
N ASN A 251 9.51 -5.18 -7.80
CA ASN A 251 8.24 -5.42 -8.48
C ASN A 251 8.07 -6.86 -8.96
N LEU A 252 9.12 -7.48 -9.52
CA LEU A 252 9.07 -8.87 -9.98
C LEU A 252 8.86 -9.84 -8.82
N ALA A 253 9.61 -9.66 -7.72
CA ALA A 253 9.46 -10.46 -6.53
C ALA A 253 8.05 -10.32 -5.91
N LEU A 254 7.51 -9.10 -5.88
CA LEU A 254 6.16 -8.84 -5.38
C LEU A 254 5.06 -9.34 -6.34
N ALA A 255 5.25 -9.33 -7.65
CA ALA A 255 4.25 -9.84 -8.60
C ALA A 255 4.08 -11.37 -8.54
N SER A 256 5.09 -12.10 -8.06
CA SER A 256 5.13 -13.56 -8.13
C SER A 256 4.25 -14.32 -7.14
N ARG A 257 3.77 -13.67 -6.06
CA ARG A 257 2.99 -14.31 -4.97
C ARG A 257 2.20 -13.29 -4.14
N PRO A 258 1.16 -13.68 -3.38
CA PRO A 258 0.43 -12.79 -2.47
C PRO A 258 1.32 -12.16 -1.38
N THR A 259 0.95 -10.99 -0.86
CA THR A 259 1.74 -10.31 0.19
C THR A 259 1.82 -11.12 1.48
N ARG A 260 0.78 -11.88 1.82
CA ARG A 260 0.76 -12.79 2.97
C ARG A 260 1.93 -13.77 2.97
N THR A 261 2.23 -14.35 1.81
CA THR A 261 3.33 -15.31 1.63
C THR A 261 4.69 -14.67 1.88
N PHE A 262 4.81 -13.36 1.66
CA PHE A 262 6.02 -12.60 1.94
C PHE A 262 6.25 -12.43 3.45
N ILE A 263 5.17 -12.22 4.21
CA ILE A 263 5.24 -12.15 5.69
C ILE A 263 5.60 -13.50 6.26
N ASP A 264 4.95 -14.57 5.79
CA ASP A 264 5.15 -15.91 6.33
C ASP A 264 6.59 -16.43 6.06
N ASN A 265 7.27 -15.94 5.02
CA ASN A 265 8.66 -16.30 4.67
C ASN A 265 9.66 -15.14 4.82
N TYR A 266 9.31 -14.12 5.61
CA TYR A 266 10.02 -12.85 5.69
C TYR A 266 11.57 -12.95 5.77
N PRO A 267 12.17 -13.85 6.57
CA PRO A 267 13.64 -13.95 6.65
C PRO A 267 14.32 -14.38 5.34
N GLU A 268 13.67 -15.24 4.54
CA GLU A 268 14.22 -15.70 3.26
C GLU A 268 14.05 -14.63 2.18
N ASP A 269 12.94 -13.91 2.23
CA ASP A 269 12.60 -12.88 1.26
C ASP A 269 13.39 -11.59 1.48
N GLU A 270 13.72 -11.26 2.73
CA GLU A 270 14.63 -10.18 3.10
C GLU A 270 16.02 -10.38 2.46
N ALA A 271 16.48 -11.63 2.33
CA ALA A 271 17.76 -11.93 1.70
C ALA A 271 17.81 -11.58 0.21
N ALA A 272 16.66 -11.57 -0.48
CA ALA A 272 16.53 -11.17 -1.88
C ALA A 272 16.60 -9.65 -2.08
N PHE A 273 16.24 -8.88 -1.05
CA PHE A 273 16.26 -7.40 -1.08
C PHE A 273 17.38 -6.78 -0.25
N ARG A 274 18.29 -7.58 0.28
CA ARG A 274 19.37 -7.11 1.17
C ARG A 274 20.27 -6.01 0.58
N TYR A 275 20.31 -5.89 -0.75
CA TYR A 275 21.09 -4.87 -1.45
C TYR A 275 20.26 -3.68 -1.91
N GLU A 276 18.95 -3.70 -1.69
CA GLU A 276 18.05 -2.62 -2.08
C GLU A 276 17.87 -1.57 -0.98
N ASN A 277 17.36 -0.41 -1.40
CA ASN A 277 16.89 0.61 -0.48
C ASN A 277 15.72 0.06 0.36
N GLN A 278 15.99 -0.20 1.63
CA GLN A 278 15.00 -0.81 2.53
C GLN A 278 13.72 0.01 2.63
N ARG A 279 13.79 1.35 2.57
CA ARG A 279 12.58 2.19 2.60
C ARG A 279 11.70 1.98 1.36
N GLU A 280 12.31 1.81 0.19
CA GLU A 280 11.57 1.56 -1.05
C GLU A 280 10.95 0.16 -1.05
N VAL A 281 11.69 -0.83 -0.55
CA VAL A 281 11.19 -2.21 -0.36
C VAL A 281 9.97 -2.21 0.56
N GLN A 282 10.10 -1.57 1.73
CA GLN A 282 9.02 -1.47 2.72
C GLN A 282 7.79 -0.78 2.14
N GLN A 283 7.98 0.36 1.46
CA GLN A 283 6.89 1.09 0.83
C GLN A 283 6.20 0.27 -0.28
N ALA A 284 6.96 -0.43 -1.11
CA ALA A 284 6.40 -1.25 -2.19
C ALA A 284 5.58 -2.43 -1.67
N ILE A 285 6.08 -3.10 -0.62
CA ILE A 285 5.38 -4.19 0.07
C ILE A 285 4.07 -3.66 0.66
N LEU A 286 4.14 -2.50 1.31
CA LEU A 286 2.98 -1.86 1.91
C LEU A 286 1.93 -1.43 0.87
N ASP A 287 2.36 -0.76 -0.19
CA ASP A 287 1.49 -0.32 -1.30
C ASP A 287 0.81 -1.50 -1.99
N LYS A 288 1.48 -2.65 -2.04
CA LYS A 288 0.87 -3.89 -2.52
C LYS A 288 -0.13 -4.43 -1.50
N SER A 289 0.22 -4.49 -0.22
CA SER A 289 -0.69 -4.97 0.83
C SER A 289 -1.96 -4.12 0.96
N LEU A 290 -1.88 -2.82 0.67
CA LEU A 290 -3.04 -1.91 0.66
C LEU A 290 -3.91 -2.07 -0.59
N ARG A 291 -3.37 -2.63 -1.67
CA ARG A 291 -4.11 -2.96 -2.91
C ARG A 291 -4.72 -4.35 -2.84
N GLU A 292 -4.09 -5.27 -2.11
CA GLU A 292 -4.66 -6.58 -1.78
C GLU A 292 -5.66 -6.45 -0.62
N PRO A 293 -6.69 -7.31 -0.56
CA PRO A 293 -7.68 -7.26 0.52
C PRO A 293 -7.13 -7.72 1.88
N ASP A 294 -5.86 -8.13 2.00
CA ASP A 294 -5.26 -8.60 3.25
C ASP A 294 -4.74 -7.42 4.10
N HIS A 295 -5.66 -6.75 4.81
CA HIS A 295 -5.31 -5.63 5.70
C HIS A 295 -4.67 -6.10 7.00
N THR A 296 -4.84 -7.38 7.37
CA THR A 296 -4.07 -8.00 8.45
C THR A 296 -2.58 -8.06 8.11
N ALA A 297 -2.23 -8.47 6.87
CA ALA A 297 -0.86 -8.41 6.37
C ALA A 297 -0.32 -6.97 6.41
N ALA A 298 -1.12 -5.99 5.94
CA ALA A 298 -0.72 -4.59 5.95
C ALA A 298 -0.45 -4.08 7.38
N ALA A 299 -1.28 -4.47 8.35
CA ALA A 299 -1.13 -4.14 9.76
C ALA A 299 0.14 -4.73 10.39
N ILE A 300 0.43 -6.00 10.07
CA ILE A 300 1.65 -6.68 10.53
C ILE A 300 2.88 -5.98 9.93
N LEU A 301 2.88 -5.70 8.63
CA LEU A 301 3.98 -5.04 7.94
C LEU A 301 4.20 -3.62 8.44
N SER A 302 3.12 -2.86 8.65
CA SER A 302 3.14 -1.53 9.28
C SER A 302 3.86 -1.57 10.62
N ARG A 303 3.60 -2.59 11.47
CA ARG A 303 4.28 -2.76 12.75
C ARG A 303 5.73 -3.20 12.61
N ILE A 304 6.02 -4.16 11.73
CA ILE A 304 7.39 -4.66 11.49
C ILE A 304 8.29 -3.53 10.99
N TYR A 305 7.77 -2.66 10.13
CA TYR A 305 8.51 -1.57 9.52
C TYR A 305 8.39 -0.23 10.24
N GLU A 306 7.60 -0.17 11.32
CA GLU A 306 7.28 1.07 12.03
C GLU A 306 6.72 2.16 11.10
N ILE A 307 5.92 1.76 10.10
CA ILE A 307 5.27 2.67 9.15
C ILE A 307 3.81 2.87 9.57
N ASP A 308 3.43 4.11 9.88
CA ASP A 308 2.03 4.43 10.15
C ASP A 308 1.22 4.52 8.85
N ILE A 309 0.31 3.57 8.67
CA ILE A 309 -0.65 3.54 7.56
C ILE A 309 -2.05 3.95 7.97
N TYR A 310 -2.24 4.22 9.26
CA TYR A 310 -3.54 4.52 9.81
C TYR A 310 -3.77 6.03 9.75
N SER A 311 -4.94 6.42 9.26
CA SER A 311 -5.34 7.82 9.32
C SER A 311 -5.55 8.21 10.78
N THR A 312 -4.90 9.27 11.25
CA THR A 312 -5.19 9.82 12.59
C THR A 312 -6.61 10.37 12.71
N GLN A 313 -7.31 10.57 11.58
CA GLN A 313 -8.70 11.05 11.54
C GLN A 313 -9.73 9.92 11.56
N ASP A 314 -9.37 8.71 11.09
CA ASP A 314 -10.26 7.55 11.07
C ASP A 314 -9.53 6.34 11.67
N PRO A 315 -9.73 6.05 12.97
CA PRO A 315 -9.04 4.97 13.66
C PRO A 315 -9.46 3.60 13.14
N ALA A 316 -10.56 3.49 12.37
CA ALA A 316 -10.99 2.25 11.77
C ALA A 316 -10.32 1.99 10.41
N ALA A 317 -9.71 2.99 9.76
CA ALA A 317 -9.16 2.85 8.41
C ALA A 317 -8.14 1.70 8.32
N HIS A 318 -8.26 0.84 7.31
CA HIS A 318 -7.39 -0.33 7.09
C HIS A 318 -7.27 -1.30 8.28
N LYS A 319 -8.24 -1.29 9.21
CA LYS A 319 -8.28 -2.22 10.35
C LYS A 319 -8.95 -3.53 9.98
N PRO A 320 -8.48 -4.68 10.51
CA PRO A 320 -9.08 -5.98 10.22
C PRO A 320 -10.55 -6.07 10.63
N VAL A 321 -11.33 -6.80 9.83
CA VAL A 321 -12.76 -7.01 10.04
C VAL A 321 -13.10 -8.50 9.97
N ALA A 322 -13.76 -9.00 11.00
CA ALA A 322 -14.35 -10.32 11.03
C ALA A 322 -15.87 -10.25 10.84
N THR A 323 -16.46 -11.27 10.23
CA THR A 323 -17.91 -11.42 10.07
C THR A 323 -18.42 -12.68 10.77
N SER A 324 -19.71 -12.72 11.06
CA SER A 324 -20.38 -13.91 11.61
C SER A 324 -20.36 -15.11 10.67
N SER A 325 -20.46 -14.87 9.38
CA SER A 325 -20.46 -15.88 8.32
C SER A 325 -20.07 -15.26 6.97
N SER A 326 -19.86 -16.10 5.96
CA SER A 326 -19.73 -15.71 4.55
C SER A 326 -20.93 -16.23 3.74
N SER A 327 -21.23 -15.56 2.63
CA SER A 327 -22.30 -15.95 1.70
C SER A 327 -21.73 -16.65 0.48
N ASP A 328 -22.51 -17.52 -0.17
CA ASP A 328 -22.20 -18.04 -1.50
C ASP A 328 -22.09 -16.94 -2.59
N TYR A 329 -22.61 -15.73 -2.30
CA TYR A 329 -22.49 -14.55 -3.16
C TYR A 329 -21.30 -13.65 -2.82
N SER A 330 -20.44 -14.05 -1.86
CA SER A 330 -19.16 -13.38 -1.62
C SER A 330 -18.28 -13.44 -2.87
N ARG A 331 -17.54 -12.36 -3.13
CA ARG A 331 -16.71 -12.26 -4.35
C ARG A 331 -15.41 -13.04 -4.24
N SER A 332 -15.09 -13.55 -3.05
CA SER A 332 -13.95 -14.41 -2.79
C SER A 332 -14.22 -15.30 -1.58
N ASP A 333 -13.62 -16.49 -1.55
CA ASP A 333 -13.62 -17.38 -0.38
C ASP A 333 -12.69 -16.90 0.76
N LEU A 334 -12.11 -15.69 0.63
CA LEU A 334 -11.12 -15.18 1.56
C LEU A 334 -11.78 -14.48 2.77
N PRO A 335 -11.40 -14.83 4.02
CA PRO A 335 -11.79 -14.11 5.23
C PRO A 335 -11.51 -12.59 5.19
N ALA A 336 -10.61 -12.17 4.31
CA ALA A 336 -10.17 -10.80 4.12
C ALA A 336 -11.15 -9.93 3.28
N GLU A 337 -12.22 -10.49 2.71
CA GLU A 337 -13.20 -9.68 1.95
C GLU A 337 -13.79 -8.56 2.83
N ALA A 338 -14.06 -8.86 4.10
CA ALA A 338 -14.64 -7.91 5.05
C ALA A 338 -13.73 -6.74 5.42
N ASP A 339 -12.42 -6.88 5.24
CA ASP A 339 -11.45 -5.80 5.44
C ASP A 339 -11.74 -4.62 4.50
N ASN A 340 -12.42 -4.83 3.37
CA ASN A 340 -12.85 -3.74 2.48
C ASN A 340 -13.78 -2.73 3.18
N LEU A 341 -14.45 -3.12 4.27
CA LEU A 341 -15.37 -2.23 4.99
C LEU A 341 -14.64 -1.01 5.56
N THR A 342 -13.39 -1.21 5.97
CA THR A 342 -12.53 -0.18 6.54
C THR A 342 -11.54 0.38 5.52
N ASN A 343 -11.61 -0.04 4.26
CA ASN A 343 -10.75 0.45 3.21
C ASN A 343 -11.29 1.78 2.63
N PRO A 344 -10.62 2.92 2.84
CA PRO A 344 -11.07 4.22 2.34
C PRO A 344 -11.10 4.32 0.81
N ARG A 345 -10.46 3.37 0.10
CA ARG A 345 -10.43 3.30 -1.38
C ARG A 345 -11.46 2.32 -1.96
N TRP A 346 -12.28 1.67 -1.13
CA TRP A 346 -13.28 0.73 -1.63
C TRP A 346 -14.45 1.42 -2.33
N GLU A 347 -14.71 1.03 -3.58
CA GLU A 347 -15.79 1.57 -4.42
C GLU A 347 -16.84 0.52 -4.81
N GLY A 348 -16.73 -0.72 -4.30
CA GLY A 348 -17.68 -1.78 -4.61
C GLY A 348 -19.05 -1.55 -3.97
N GLU A 349 -20.07 -2.24 -4.50
CA GLU A 349 -21.46 -2.11 -4.06
C GLU A 349 -21.67 -2.48 -2.58
N PHE A 350 -20.95 -3.49 -2.11
CA PHE A 350 -20.85 -3.92 -0.70
C PHE A 350 -19.42 -4.40 -0.44
N ALA A 351 -18.91 -4.18 0.76
CA ALA A 351 -17.57 -4.61 1.16
C ALA A 351 -17.51 -6.10 1.55
N PHE A 352 -18.61 -6.65 2.08
CA PHE A 352 -18.75 -8.05 2.45
C PHE A 352 -20.20 -8.49 2.33
N HIS A 353 -20.43 -9.80 2.43
CA HIS A 353 -21.77 -10.37 2.46
C HIS A 353 -21.83 -11.57 3.41
N THR A 354 -22.57 -11.45 4.50
CA THR A 354 -22.84 -12.61 5.38
C THR A 354 -23.86 -13.55 4.75
N GLY A 355 -23.91 -14.79 5.22
CA GLY A 355 -25.04 -15.68 4.95
C GLY A 355 -26.37 -15.09 5.45
N TYR A 356 -27.47 -15.68 4.99
CA TYR A 356 -28.80 -15.35 5.52
C TYR A 356 -28.99 -16.01 6.89
N GLU A 357 -28.90 -15.22 7.95
CA GLU A 357 -28.85 -15.74 9.32
C GLU A 357 -29.59 -14.86 10.33
N ASN A 358 -29.71 -15.33 11.57
CA ASN A 358 -30.25 -14.53 12.66
C ASN A 358 -29.12 -13.69 13.24
N HIS A 359 -29.34 -12.39 13.33
CA HIS A 359 -28.42 -11.45 13.95
C HIS A 359 -26.99 -11.48 13.38
N PRO A 360 -26.82 -11.35 12.05
CA PRO A 360 -25.49 -11.29 11.46
C PRO A 360 -24.70 -10.11 12.02
N TRP A 361 -23.39 -10.28 12.20
CA TRP A 361 -22.53 -9.29 12.84
C TRP A 361 -21.20 -9.11 12.11
N ILE A 362 -20.59 -7.96 12.37
CA ILE A 362 -19.19 -7.66 12.07
C ILE A 362 -18.45 -7.25 13.33
N VAL A 363 -17.15 -7.53 13.39
CA VAL A 363 -16.23 -7.06 14.43
C VAL A 363 -15.03 -6.41 13.76
N ILE A 364 -14.72 -5.17 14.13
CA ILE A 364 -13.53 -4.45 13.70
C ILE A 364 -12.54 -4.47 14.86
N ASP A 365 -11.30 -4.92 14.63
CA ASP A 365 -10.21 -4.80 15.60
C ASP A 365 -9.42 -3.51 15.33
N LEU A 366 -9.64 -2.47 16.15
CA LEU A 366 -8.92 -1.20 16.10
C LEU A 366 -7.44 -1.33 16.47
N LEU A 367 -7.02 -2.51 16.92
CA LEU A 367 -5.68 -2.93 17.31
C LEU A 367 -5.19 -2.37 18.66
N GLU A 368 -5.81 -1.31 19.15
CA GLU A 368 -5.56 -0.68 20.45
C GLU A 368 -6.82 -0.05 21.04
N GLY A 369 -6.81 0.21 22.35
CA GLY A 369 -7.95 0.81 23.05
C GLY A 369 -8.18 2.24 22.59
N THR A 370 -9.34 2.49 21.98
CA THR A 370 -9.68 3.77 21.33
C THR A 370 -10.97 4.35 21.90
N PHE A 371 -10.98 5.65 22.22
CA PHE A 371 -12.21 6.37 22.55
C PHE A 371 -12.90 6.85 21.28
N LEU A 372 -14.03 6.24 20.95
CA LEU A 372 -14.88 6.55 19.82
C LEU A 372 -15.91 7.63 20.18
N LYS A 373 -16.06 8.60 19.27
CA LYS A 373 -17.02 9.71 19.35
C LYS A 373 -18.24 9.45 18.48
N SER A 374 -18.02 9.01 17.24
CA SER A 374 -19.08 8.76 16.25
C SER A 374 -18.64 7.73 15.22
N LEU A 375 -19.62 7.19 14.49
CA LEU A 375 -19.40 6.35 13.32
C LEU A 375 -20.20 6.89 12.13
N THR A 376 -19.64 6.74 10.94
CA THR A 376 -20.36 6.90 9.67
C THR A 376 -20.40 5.54 8.98
N ILE A 377 -21.60 4.98 8.85
CA ILE A 377 -21.83 3.66 8.24
C ILE A 377 -22.54 3.87 6.92
N LYS A 378 -21.92 3.45 5.83
CA LYS A 378 -22.52 3.49 4.50
C LYS A 378 -23.11 2.14 4.15
N ASN A 379 -24.41 2.12 3.92
CA ASN A 379 -25.14 0.92 3.54
C ASN A 379 -25.01 0.67 2.03
N ARG A 380 -25.36 -0.54 1.60
CA ARG A 380 -25.49 -0.90 0.19
C ARG A 380 -26.59 -0.05 -0.46
N GLU A 381 -26.40 0.35 -1.72
CA GLU A 381 -27.39 1.16 -2.46
C GLU A 381 -28.67 0.37 -2.75
N THR A 382 -28.52 -0.87 -3.21
CA THR A 382 -29.62 -1.82 -3.36
C THR A 382 -29.81 -2.62 -2.07
N TYR A 383 -31.05 -2.97 -1.74
CA TYR A 383 -31.39 -3.74 -0.54
C TYR A 383 -31.01 -3.09 0.80
N SER A 384 -31.00 -1.75 0.87
CA SER A 384 -30.65 -1.01 2.08
C SER A 384 -31.56 -1.32 3.27
N GLU A 385 -32.80 -1.74 3.01
CA GLU A 385 -33.80 -2.13 4.02
C GLU A 385 -33.36 -3.30 4.91
N ARG A 386 -32.30 -4.03 4.51
CA ARG A 386 -31.76 -5.16 5.29
C ARG A 386 -30.94 -4.73 6.51
N PHE A 387 -30.59 -3.43 6.61
CA PHE A 387 -29.84 -2.86 7.73
C PHE A 387 -30.55 -1.58 8.23
N GLU A 388 -31.65 -1.78 8.95
CA GLU A 388 -32.46 -0.69 9.56
C GLU A 388 -32.40 -0.68 11.09
N HIS A 389 -32.18 -1.85 11.69
CA HIS A 389 -32.14 -2.05 13.13
C HIS A 389 -30.88 -2.79 13.50
N PHE A 390 -30.04 -2.18 14.32
CA PHE A 390 -28.76 -2.76 14.72
C PHE A 390 -28.37 -2.31 16.12
N THR A 391 -27.49 -3.08 16.75
CA THR A 391 -26.79 -2.69 17.97
C THR A 391 -25.32 -2.46 17.69
N ILE A 392 -24.71 -1.66 18.55
CA ILE A 392 -23.27 -1.47 18.57
C ILE A 392 -22.78 -1.94 19.93
N GLU A 393 -21.71 -2.73 19.93
CA GLU A 393 -21.05 -3.19 21.14
C GLU A 393 -19.55 -2.89 21.06
N THR A 394 -18.94 -2.59 22.20
CA THR A 394 -17.48 -2.44 22.30
C THR A 394 -16.88 -3.44 23.28
N SER A 395 -15.62 -3.76 23.07
CA SER A 395 -14.84 -4.64 23.94
C SER A 395 -13.36 -4.25 23.92
N LEU A 396 -12.63 -4.51 25.01
CA LEU A 396 -11.17 -4.37 25.06
C LEU A 396 -10.45 -5.71 24.84
N ASP A 397 -11.15 -6.83 25.04
CA ASP A 397 -10.57 -8.18 25.12
C ASP A 397 -11.20 -9.17 24.11
N SER A 398 -12.24 -8.76 23.39
CA SER A 398 -13.10 -9.57 22.50
C SER A 398 -13.96 -10.63 23.18
N GLU A 399 -13.93 -10.70 24.51
CA GLU A 399 -14.70 -11.65 25.33
C GLU A 399 -15.84 -10.96 26.06
N SER A 400 -15.53 -9.83 26.69
CA SER A 400 -16.45 -8.99 27.46
C SER A 400 -16.98 -7.87 26.58
N TRP A 401 -18.26 -7.96 26.20
CA TRP A 401 -18.93 -6.99 25.32
C TRP A 401 -19.85 -6.08 26.09
N ARG A 402 -19.82 -4.79 25.76
CA ARG A 402 -20.71 -3.76 26.30
C ARG A 402 -21.54 -3.17 25.17
N SER A 403 -22.87 -3.18 25.32
CA SER A 403 -23.76 -2.48 24.40
C SER A 403 -23.65 -0.96 24.57
N GLU A 404 -23.50 -0.26 23.45
CA GLU A 404 -23.42 1.19 23.41
C GLU A 404 -24.78 1.84 23.18
N VAL A 405 -25.01 2.97 23.84
CA VAL A 405 -26.17 3.83 23.60
C VAL A 405 -25.75 4.96 22.67
N PHE A 406 -26.53 5.20 21.62
CA PHE A 406 -26.22 6.18 20.59
C PHE A 406 -27.48 6.89 20.07
N ASP A 407 -27.28 8.08 19.51
CA ASP A 407 -28.24 8.71 18.61
C ASP A 407 -27.93 8.31 17.17
N LEU A 408 -28.99 8.06 16.40
CA LEU A 408 -28.91 7.66 15.00
C LEU A 408 -29.56 8.72 14.11
N SER A 409 -28.79 9.25 13.17
CA SER A 409 -29.28 10.08 12.07
C SER A 409 -29.05 9.35 10.75
N ILE A 410 -30.05 9.31 9.88
CA ILE A 410 -29.98 8.61 8.59
C ILE A 410 -30.11 9.64 7.48
N ASP A 411 -29.18 9.63 6.53
CA ASP A 411 -29.26 10.35 5.24
C ASP A 411 -29.76 9.34 4.20
N PRO A 412 -31.07 9.35 3.85
CA PRO A 412 -31.67 8.35 2.98
C PRO A 412 -31.19 8.45 1.52
N ASP A 413 -30.76 9.63 1.10
CA ASP A 413 -30.28 9.92 -0.26
C ASP A 413 -28.88 9.35 -0.45
N LYS A 414 -28.02 9.42 0.58
CA LYS A 414 -26.66 8.87 0.56
C LYS A 414 -26.55 7.43 1.07
N LYS A 415 -27.64 6.89 1.64
CA LYS A 415 -27.67 5.58 2.33
C LYS A 415 -26.64 5.52 3.46
N GLU A 416 -26.51 6.63 4.20
CA GLU A 416 -25.54 6.79 5.28
C GLU A 416 -26.26 6.87 6.63
N SER A 417 -25.73 6.13 7.60
CA SER A 417 -26.13 6.17 9.00
C SER A 417 -25.03 6.84 9.81
N PHE A 418 -25.35 7.95 10.44
CA PHE A 418 -24.49 8.68 11.36
C PHE A 418 -24.86 8.29 12.79
N VAL A 419 -23.91 7.66 13.46
CA VAL A 419 -24.03 7.23 14.86
C VAL A 419 -23.25 8.20 15.72
N THR A 420 -23.90 8.78 16.73
CA THR A 420 -23.22 9.58 17.76
C THR A 420 -23.38 8.90 19.10
N PHE A 421 -22.27 8.52 19.75
CA PHE A 421 -22.33 7.84 21.03
C PHE A 421 -22.79 8.80 22.14
N LYS A 422 -23.72 8.34 22.99
CA LYS A 422 -24.23 9.09 24.15
C LYS A 422 -23.30 9.02 25.36
N ALA A 423 -22.18 8.32 25.25
CA ALA A 423 -21.11 8.32 26.23
C ALA A 423 -19.79 8.06 25.51
N PRO A 424 -18.64 8.53 26.04
CA PRO A 424 -17.33 8.26 25.46
C PRO A 424 -17.06 6.77 25.26
N SER A 425 -17.20 6.21 24.06
CA SER A 425 -17.19 4.75 23.87
C SER A 425 -15.74 4.24 23.79
N LEU A 426 -15.27 3.46 24.76
CA LEU A 426 -13.91 2.91 24.78
C LEU A 426 -13.94 1.46 24.30
N GLY A 427 -13.24 1.17 23.22
CA GLY A 427 -13.10 -0.18 22.71
C GLY A 427 -11.83 -0.36 21.90
N ARG A 428 -11.29 -1.58 21.94
CA ARG A 428 -10.37 -2.09 20.91
C ARG A 428 -11.16 -2.78 19.81
N PHE A 429 -12.19 -3.52 20.19
CA PHE A 429 -13.08 -4.20 19.28
C PHE A 429 -14.40 -3.45 19.20
N LEU A 430 -14.87 -3.21 17.98
CA LEU A 430 -16.16 -2.61 17.68
C LEU A 430 -17.02 -3.64 16.95
N ARG A 431 -18.15 -4.03 17.53
CA ARG A 431 -19.11 -4.94 16.91
C ARG A 431 -20.36 -4.20 16.48
N ILE A 432 -20.84 -4.52 15.28
CA ILE A 432 -22.15 -4.09 14.78
C ILE A 432 -22.95 -5.35 14.47
N THR A 433 -24.13 -5.46 15.09
CA THR A 433 -25.00 -6.63 14.94
C THR A 433 -26.34 -6.18 14.38
N SER A 434 -26.73 -6.70 13.22
CA SER A 434 -28.08 -6.50 12.70
C SER A 434 -29.09 -7.19 13.62
N LEU A 435 -30.21 -6.55 13.93
CA LEU A 435 -31.26 -7.15 14.76
C LEU A 435 -32.28 -7.96 13.95
N SER A 436 -32.19 -7.92 12.62
CA SER A 436 -33.09 -8.62 11.72
C SER A 436 -32.53 -10.00 11.33
N LYS A 437 -33.44 -10.94 11.00
CA LYS A 437 -33.06 -12.16 10.27
C LYS A 437 -32.87 -11.81 8.80
N SER A 438 -31.62 -11.65 8.36
CA SER A 438 -31.27 -11.23 7.01
C SER A 438 -29.79 -11.52 6.74
N CYS A 439 -29.30 -11.10 5.58
CA CYS A 439 -27.87 -10.94 5.32
C CYS A 439 -27.42 -9.54 5.75
N LEU A 440 -26.17 -9.42 6.22
CA LEU A 440 -25.51 -8.14 6.47
C LEU A 440 -24.50 -7.87 5.34
N HIS A 441 -24.60 -6.68 4.76
CA HIS A 441 -23.70 -6.23 3.69
C HIS A 441 -23.62 -4.70 3.72
N LEU A 442 -22.48 -4.17 4.17
CA LEU A 442 -22.23 -2.74 4.27
C LEU A 442 -21.17 -2.33 3.27
N ARG A 443 -21.14 -1.05 2.87
CA ARG A 443 -20.20 -0.55 1.86
C ARG A 443 -18.93 -0.01 2.47
N SER A 444 -19.05 0.79 3.53
CA SER A 444 -17.90 1.36 4.23
C SER A 444 -18.28 1.75 5.65
N LEU A 445 -17.29 1.75 6.55
CA LEU A 445 -17.41 2.31 7.89
C LEU A 445 -16.23 3.23 8.16
N ARG A 446 -16.53 4.41 8.72
CA ARG A 446 -15.53 5.34 9.24
C ARG A 446 -15.84 5.64 10.70
N ALA A 447 -14.80 5.78 11.51
CA ALA A 447 -14.93 6.17 12.91
C ALA A 447 -14.33 7.57 13.14
N GLU A 448 -14.82 8.28 14.15
CA GLU A 448 -14.15 9.46 14.70
C GLU A 448 -13.73 9.17 16.15
N THR A 449 -12.54 9.63 16.54
CA THR A 449 -12.08 9.58 17.93
C THR A 449 -12.58 10.77 18.74
N LEU A 450 -12.66 10.58 20.05
CA LEU A 450 -12.87 11.66 21.00
C LEU A 450 -11.51 12.29 21.36
N ASP A 451 -11.37 13.60 21.14
CA ASP A 451 -10.16 14.33 21.53
C ASP A 451 -10.10 14.50 23.07
N LEU A 452 -9.14 13.81 23.68
CA LEU A 452 -8.88 13.84 25.13
C LEU A 452 -8.06 15.06 25.58
N GLY A 453 -7.52 15.86 24.64
CA GLY A 453 -6.70 17.04 24.91
C GLY A 453 -7.49 18.27 25.35
N ILE A 454 -8.82 18.28 25.16
CA ILE A 454 -9.70 19.42 25.44
C ILE A 454 -10.86 18.96 26.34
N PRO A 455 -11.22 19.71 27.42
CA PRO A 455 -12.42 19.42 28.21
C PRO A 455 -13.69 19.40 27.35
N GLN A 456 -14.39 18.29 27.40
CA GLN A 456 -15.66 18.02 26.70
C GLN A 456 -16.85 18.41 27.58
N ASN A 457 -17.97 18.77 26.97
CA ASN A 457 -19.22 18.97 27.70
C ASN A 457 -19.87 17.63 28.07
N LEU A 458 -19.53 17.13 29.25
CA LEU A 458 -20.01 15.87 29.80
C LEU A 458 -21.51 15.87 30.13
N SER A 459 -22.15 17.05 30.23
CA SER A 459 -23.61 17.13 30.38
C SER A 459 -24.36 16.45 29.25
N LEU A 460 -23.76 16.31 28.06
CA LEU A 460 -24.35 15.60 26.92
C LEU A 460 -24.35 14.07 27.10
N TYR A 461 -23.61 13.57 28.10
CA TYR A 461 -23.39 12.15 28.33
C TYR A 461 -23.92 11.65 29.68
N ALA A 462 -24.64 12.49 30.40
CA ALA A 462 -25.21 12.19 31.71
C ALA A 462 -26.73 12.05 31.63
N SER A 463 -27.28 11.18 32.48
CA SER A 463 -28.71 11.22 32.83
C SER A 463 -28.87 11.95 34.15
N ALA A 464 -30.04 12.54 34.42
CA ALA A 464 -30.29 13.25 35.66
C ALA A 464 -31.49 12.75 36.46
N GLU A 465 -31.42 12.98 37.76
CA GLU A 465 -32.50 12.74 38.71
C GLU A 465 -32.47 13.86 39.78
N MET A 466 -33.63 14.22 40.32
CA MET A 466 -33.73 15.16 41.45
C MET A 466 -34.55 14.60 42.62
N SER A 467 -34.41 15.22 43.79
CA SER A 467 -35.04 14.77 45.04
C SER A 467 -36.57 14.74 44.98
N SER A 468 -37.20 15.76 44.39
CA SER A 468 -38.64 15.91 44.27
C SER A 468 -39.00 16.79 43.06
N VAL A 469 -40.25 16.76 42.63
CA VAL A 469 -40.79 17.59 41.53
C VAL A 469 -41.92 18.43 42.10
N SER A 470 -41.90 19.73 41.84
CA SER A 470 -42.92 20.65 42.31
C SER A 470 -44.16 20.65 41.42
N VAL A 471 -45.28 21.12 41.94
CA VAL A 471 -46.44 21.52 41.12
C VAL A 471 -46.12 22.60 40.07
N TYR A 472 -45.01 23.34 40.24
CA TYR A 472 -44.52 24.35 39.30
C TYR A 472 -43.48 23.81 38.29
N SER A 473 -43.18 22.52 38.33
CA SER A 473 -42.26 21.87 37.39
C SER A 473 -42.84 21.74 35.99
N ARG A 474 -41.95 21.60 34.99
CA ARG A 474 -42.33 21.42 33.58
C ARG A 474 -42.29 19.96 33.15
N GLY A 475 -41.39 19.19 33.73
CA GLY A 475 -41.25 17.76 33.61
C GLY A 475 -42.36 17.02 34.34
N LYS A 476 -42.62 15.79 33.90
CA LYS A 476 -43.71 14.95 34.40
C LYS A 476 -43.29 14.15 35.64
N ASP A 477 -41.98 13.95 35.81
CA ASP A 477 -41.37 13.14 36.85
C ASP A 477 -39.96 13.64 37.19
N LYS A 478 -39.34 13.02 38.20
CA LYS A 478 -38.03 13.41 38.76
C LYS A 478 -36.87 13.29 37.76
N TYR A 479 -37.02 12.51 36.70
CA TYR A 479 -35.97 12.29 35.70
C TYR A 479 -36.13 13.32 34.58
N SER A 480 -37.32 13.37 33.99
CA SER A 480 -37.66 14.30 32.90
C SER A 480 -37.54 15.77 33.30
N GLU A 481 -37.86 16.15 34.54
CA GLU A 481 -37.59 17.50 35.04
C GLU A 481 -36.08 17.73 35.20
N ALA A 482 -35.35 16.79 35.81
CA ALA A 482 -33.93 16.94 36.09
C ALA A 482 -33.07 17.09 34.83
N ASP A 483 -33.42 16.40 33.74
CA ASP A 483 -32.73 16.49 32.45
C ASP A 483 -32.86 17.87 31.78
N LEU A 484 -33.92 18.64 32.09
CA LEU A 484 -34.11 20.01 31.57
C LEU A 484 -32.96 20.95 31.98
N LEU A 485 -32.23 20.60 33.04
CA LEU A 485 -31.10 21.39 33.50
C LEU A 485 -29.91 21.33 32.53
N PHE A 486 -29.75 20.29 31.72
CA PHE A 486 -28.68 20.21 30.72
C PHE A 486 -28.94 21.13 29.52
N ILE A 487 -30.20 21.24 29.10
CA ILE A 487 -30.63 22.04 27.95
C ILE A 487 -30.72 23.53 28.31
N GLY A 488 -31.26 23.81 29.50
CA GLY A 488 -31.50 25.18 29.96
C GLY A 488 -32.84 25.76 29.51
N SER A 489 -33.27 26.84 30.18
CA SER A 489 -34.48 27.59 29.82
C SER A 489 -34.39 29.07 30.18
N ASP A 490 -35.32 29.88 29.66
CA ASP A 490 -35.32 31.34 29.84
C ASP A 490 -35.53 31.79 31.30
N ASP A 491 -36.31 31.06 32.11
CA ASP A 491 -36.63 31.44 33.50
C ASP A 491 -36.07 30.44 34.53
N TYR A 492 -36.50 29.17 34.49
CA TYR A 492 -35.93 28.07 35.26
C TYR A 492 -36.14 26.74 34.54
N SER A 493 -35.23 25.80 34.72
CA SER A 493 -35.34 24.46 34.16
C SER A 493 -35.91 23.46 35.16
N ILE A 494 -35.53 23.58 36.43
CA ILE A 494 -35.97 22.66 37.48
C ILE A 494 -36.63 23.39 38.64
N HIS A 495 -37.58 22.72 39.30
CA HIS A 495 -38.19 23.20 40.54
C HIS A 495 -38.49 22.04 41.50
N SER A 496 -37.70 21.89 42.57
CA SER A 496 -38.05 20.91 43.62
C SER A 496 -39.25 21.38 44.45
N GLU A 497 -39.84 20.48 45.23
CA GLU A 497 -40.69 20.88 46.35
C GLU A 497 -39.90 21.73 47.36
N ASN A 498 -40.62 22.45 48.21
CA ASN A 498 -40.02 23.13 49.36
C ASN A 498 -39.74 22.09 50.46
N GLU A 499 -38.52 21.57 50.50
CA GLU A 499 -38.15 20.42 51.33
C GLU A 499 -36.78 20.62 52.01
N SER A 500 -36.43 19.70 52.90
CA SER A 500 -35.11 19.71 53.56
C SER A 500 -34.05 19.11 52.65
N PHE A 501 -32.98 19.87 52.38
CA PHE A 501 -31.81 19.44 51.61
C PHE A 501 -32.12 18.91 50.19
N PRO A 502 -32.92 19.63 49.37
CA PRO A 502 -33.21 19.20 48.00
C PRO A 502 -31.92 19.06 47.19
N TRP A 503 -31.92 18.11 46.25
CA TRP A 503 -30.75 17.80 45.44
C TRP A 503 -31.10 17.50 43.98
N TRP A 504 -30.12 17.73 43.13
CA TRP A 504 -30.08 17.30 41.74
C TRP A 504 -28.81 16.46 41.52
N LYS A 505 -28.91 15.38 40.76
CA LYS A 505 -27.84 14.41 40.53
C LYS A 505 -27.70 14.14 39.03
N ALA A 506 -26.46 14.22 38.54
CA ALA A 506 -26.04 13.65 37.27
C ALA A 506 -25.44 12.26 37.50
N ASP A 507 -25.85 11.31 36.68
CA ASP A 507 -25.32 9.95 36.60
C ASP A 507 -24.62 9.76 35.25
N PHE A 508 -23.33 9.43 35.32
CA PHE A 508 -22.52 9.04 34.19
C PHE A 508 -22.44 7.52 34.10
N ASP A 509 -22.51 6.99 32.89
CA ASP A 509 -22.35 5.54 32.66
C ASP A 509 -20.94 5.02 33.01
N ARG A 510 -19.97 5.91 33.19
CA ARG A 510 -18.55 5.59 33.49
C ARG A 510 -17.92 6.63 34.41
N LEU A 511 -16.75 6.31 34.93
CA LEU A 511 -15.92 7.31 35.61
C LEU A 511 -15.49 8.39 34.62
N VAL A 512 -15.76 9.63 35.00
CA VAL A 512 -15.33 10.83 34.30
C VAL A 512 -14.52 11.70 35.24
N VAL A 513 -13.60 12.47 34.68
CA VAL A 513 -12.87 13.50 35.39
C VAL A 513 -13.55 14.84 35.15
N ILE A 514 -14.05 15.49 36.20
CA ILE A 514 -14.63 16.83 36.10
C ILE A 514 -13.53 17.88 36.20
N ASP A 515 -13.44 18.73 35.16
CA ASP A 515 -12.51 19.85 35.09
C ASP A 515 -13.20 21.19 35.45
N GLN A 516 -14.51 21.32 35.19
CA GLN A 516 -15.32 22.49 35.57
C GLN A 516 -16.81 22.15 35.70
N ILE A 517 -17.49 22.83 36.62
CA ILE A 517 -18.95 22.86 36.69
C ILE A 517 -19.42 24.31 36.59
N ARG A 518 -20.38 24.57 35.72
CA ARG A 518 -21.02 25.88 35.53
C ARG A 518 -22.51 25.75 35.70
N ILE A 519 -23.10 26.53 36.61
CA ILE A 519 -24.52 26.57 36.90
C ILE A 519 -25.04 27.98 36.59
N LEU A 520 -26.05 28.08 35.75
CA LEU A 520 -26.84 29.30 35.61
C LEU A 520 -27.97 29.27 36.65
N THR A 521 -28.00 30.30 37.49
CA THR A 521 -29.03 30.48 38.52
C THR A 521 -30.22 31.25 37.96
N ARG A 522 -31.37 31.19 38.64
CA ARG A 522 -32.56 31.94 38.25
C ARG A 522 -32.41 33.44 38.60
N PRO A 523 -32.53 34.36 37.61
CA PRO A 523 -32.49 35.79 37.86
C PRO A 523 -33.51 36.24 38.90
N GLY A 524 -33.12 37.13 39.81
CA GLY A 524 -34.00 37.68 40.85
C GLY A 524 -34.32 36.73 42.02
N TRP A 525 -33.90 35.47 41.98
CA TRP A 525 -34.18 34.45 43.01
C TRP A 525 -32.92 33.80 43.58
N ARG A 526 -31.76 34.45 43.45
CA ARG A 526 -30.45 33.93 43.86
C ARG A 526 -30.35 33.65 45.36
N ASN A 527 -31.18 34.30 46.17
CA ASN A 527 -31.30 34.04 47.60
C ASN A 527 -31.81 32.64 47.96
N ARG A 528 -32.34 31.87 47.00
CA ARG A 528 -32.73 30.47 47.18
C ARG A 528 -31.57 29.48 47.01
N PHE A 529 -30.43 29.93 46.49
CA PHE A 529 -29.26 29.08 46.20
C PHE A 529 -27.99 29.68 46.84
N ILE A 530 -27.97 29.76 48.17
CA ILE A 530 -26.87 30.36 48.94
C ILE A 530 -25.96 29.27 49.52
N ARG A 531 -26.54 28.29 50.21
CA ARG A 531 -25.80 27.25 50.93
C ARG A 531 -25.99 25.90 50.26
N PHE A 532 -24.96 25.42 49.55
CA PHE A 532 -25.03 24.18 48.79
C PHE A 532 -23.70 23.45 48.75
N ALA A 533 -23.73 22.17 48.36
CA ALA A 533 -22.57 21.32 48.20
C ALA A 533 -22.53 20.69 46.82
N PHE A 534 -21.31 20.55 46.28
CA PHE A 534 -20.99 19.62 45.20
C PHE A 534 -20.48 18.32 45.83
N GLU A 535 -21.09 17.20 45.47
CA GLU A 535 -20.82 15.87 46.03
C GLU A 535 -20.53 14.87 44.90
N THR A 536 -19.66 13.91 45.17
CA THR A 536 -19.25 12.85 44.24
C THR A 536 -19.53 11.48 44.82
N SER A 537 -19.83 10.52 43.95
CA SER A 537 -19.88 9.11 44.29
C SER A 537 -19.43 8.25 43.10
N ALA A 538 -18.81 7.11 43.39
CA ALA A 538 -18.49 6.08 42.39
C ALA A 538 -19.59 5.02 42.26
N ASP A 539 -20.44 4.85 43.29
CA ASP A 539 -21.42 3.76 43.40
C ASP A 539 -22.86 4.23 43.64
N GLY A 540 -23.07 5.54 43.78
CA GLY A 540 -24.35 6.17 44.03
C GLY A 540 -24.85 6.03 45.47
N LYS A 541 -24.13 5.28 46.32
CA LYS A 541 -24.51 4.98 47.71
C LYS A 541 -23.69 5.79 48.70
N TYR A 542 -22.37 5.81 48.55
CA TYR A 542 -21.47 6.57 49.41
C TYR A 542 -21.05 7.85 48.73
N TRP A 543 -21.31 8.97 49.41
CA TRP A 543 -21.12 10.31 48.87
C TRP A 543 -20.03 11.05 49.62
N SER A 544 -19.09 11.64 48.87
CA SER A 544 -18.07 12.53 49.41
C SER A 544 -18.34 13.96 48.98
N VAL A 545 -18.21 14.91 49.91
CA VAL A 545 -18.34 16.33 49.60
C VAL A 545 -17.06 16.80 48.92
N MET A 546 -17.17 17.29 47.68
CA MET A 546 -16.04 17.87 46.96
C MET A 546 -15.85 19.34 47.29
N ARG A 547 -16.95 20.09 47.40
CA ARG A 547 -16.92 21.52 47.66
C ARG A 547 -18.18 21.97 48.40
N LEU A 548 -17.99 22.78 49.44
CA LEU A 548 -19.04 23.51 50.14
C LEU A 548 -19.06 24.97 49.68
N VAL A 549 -20.25 25.50 49.48
CA VAL A 549 -20.52 26.92 49.23
C VAL A 549 -21.51 27.39 50.29
N LEU A 550 -21.15 28.42 51.06
CA LEU A 550 -21.91 28.85 52.24
C LEU A 550 -22.43 30.29 52.12
N ASP A 551 -21.97 31.04 51.13
CA ASP A 551 -22.23 32.47 50.92
C ASP A 551 -22.92 32.76 49.58
N GLY A 552 -23.27 31.72 48.82
CA GLY A 552 -23.86 31.84 47.49
C GLY A 552 -22.92 32.39 46.43
N GLN A 553 -21.65 32.63 46.76
CA GLN A 553 -20.67 33.16 45.82
C GLN A 553 -20.08 32.03 44.99
N SER A 554 -19.76 32.36 43.73
CA SER A 554 -19.12 31.44 42.81
C SER A 554 -17.73 31.05 43.33
N PRO A 555 -17.39 29.75 43.45
CA PRO A 555 -16.07 29.30 43.90
C PRO A 555 -14.90 29.74 42.99
N SER A 556 -15.19 29.96 41.70
CA SER A 556 -14.28 30.48 40.69
C SER A 556 -14.83 31.80 40.09
N PRO A 557 -14.01 32.62 39.40
CA PRO A 557 -14.49 33.81 38.69
C PRO A 557 -15.64 33.45 37.73
N ALA A 558 -16.76 34.16 37.83
CA ALA A 558 -17.97 33.90 37.06
C ALA A 558 -18.75 35.20 36.77
N PRO A 559 -19.52 35.26 35.68
CA PRO A 559 -20.49 36.32 35.43
C PRO A 559 -21.56 36.45 36.53
N GLN A 560 -22.29 37.56 36.48
CA GLN A 560 -23.49 37.73 37.30
C GLN A 560 -24.51 36.64 36.93
N ASP A 561 -25.13 36.07 37.97
CA ASP A 561 -26.10 34.96 37.95
C ASP A 561 -25.56 33.57 37.57
N GLU A 562 -24.25 33.41 37.57
CA GLU A 562 -23.59 32.12 37.41
C GLU A 562 -22.82 31.68 38.66
N ILE A 563 -22.71 30.36 38.80
CA ILE A 563 -21.81 29.70 39.74
C ILE A 563 -20.88 28.83 38.91
N VAL A 564 -19.58 29.14 38.91
CA VAL A 564 -18.52 28.37 38.28
C VAL A 564 -17.63 27.79 39.35
N TRP A 565 -17.32 26.50 39.24
CA TRP A 565 -16.33 25.85 40.06
C TRP A 565 -15.35 25.08 39.18
N ASN A 566 -14.07 25.41 39.34
CA ASN A 566 -12.95 24.70 38.73
C ASN A 566 -12.25 23.93 39.86
N PRO A 567 -12.40 22.60 39.95
CA PRO A 567 -11.70 21.80 40.95
C PRO A 567 -10.18 21.97 40.79
N LYS A 568 -9.47 22.22 41.89
CA LYS A 568 -7.99 22.33 41.87
C LYS A 568 -7.29 20.99 41.63
N GLN A 569 -7.99 19.90 41.93
CA GLN A 569 -7.57 18.53 41.67
C GLN A 569 -8.64 17.89 40.81
N ALA A 570 -8.21 17.10 39.82
CA ALA A 570 -9.09 16.29 38.98
C ALA A 570 -10.01 15.44 39.86
N VAL A 571 -11.33 15.57 39.66
CA VAL A 571 -12.30 14.77 40.41
C VAL A 571 -12.83 13.66 39.51
N ALA A 572 -12.35 12.44 39.73
CA ALA A 572 -12.94 11.24 39.15
C ALA A 572 -14.28 10.93 39.83
N THR A 573 -15.34 10.80 39.05
CA THR A 573 -16.69 10.54 39.56
C THR A 573 -17.54 9.78 38.56
N ARG A 574 -18.49 8.99 39.07
CA ARG A 574 -19.59 8.45 38.28
C ARG A 574 -20.89 9.21 38.54
N HIS A 575 -21.06 9.73 39.74
CA HIS A 575 -22.26 10.48 40.11
C HIS A 575 -21.87 11.83 40.70
N LEU A 576 -22.35 12.89 40.08
CA LEU A 576 -22.25 14.25 40.59
C LEU A 576 -23.57 14.65 41.23
N ARG A 577 -23.56 15.21 42.43
CA ARG A 577 -24.76 15.75 43.08
C ARG A 577 -24.54 17.19 43.53
N ILE A 578 -25.56 18.02 43.31
CA ILE A 578 -25.69 19.36 43.87
C ILE A 578 -26.80 19.32 44.89
N ARG A 579 -26.51 19.69 46.14
CA ARG A 579 -27.46 19.58 47.24
C ARG A 579 -27.50 20.86 48.04
N LEU A 580 -28.70 21.39 48.31
CA LEU A 580 -28.86 22.48 49.27
C LEU A 580 -28.55 21.99 50.69
N LEU A 581 -27.96 22.87 51.50
CA LEU A 581 -27.58 22.58 52.89
C LEU A 581 -28.64 23.03 53.90
N GLU A 582 -29.81 23.42 53.42
CA GLU A 582 -30.91 23.94 54.23
C GLU A 582 -32.27 23.53 53.66
N HIS A 583 -33.34 23.89 54.37
CA HIS A 583 -34.70 23.75 53.87
C HIS A 583 -34.96 24.80 52.79
N GLY A 584 -35.47 24.39 51.63
CA GLY A 584 -35.74 25.31 50.55
C GLY A 584 -36.15 24.61 49.27
N VAL A 585 -36.01 25.35 48.17
CA VAL A 585 -36.37 24.91 46.82
C VAL A 585 -35.13 24.96 45.95
N LEU A 586 -34.77 23.84 45.33
CA LEU A 586 -33.76 23.81 44.28
C LEU A 586 -34.39 24.28 42.97
N ASN A 587 -34.02 25.49 42.55
CA ASN A 587 -34.52 26.13 41.35
C ASN A 587 -33.36 26.72 40.55
N LEU A 588 -32.99 26.05 39.46
CA LEU A 588 -31.82 26.36 38.63
C LEU A 588 -32.21 26.46 37.16
N ARG A 589 -31.44 27.22 36.38
CA ARG A 589 -31.67 27.42 34.94
C ARG A 589 -30.92 26.45 34.07
N GLN A 590 -29.63 26.25 34.31
CA GLN A 590 -28.84 25.36 33.46
C GLN A 590 -27.63 24.85 34.22
N ILE A 591 -27.14 23.67 33.84
CA ILE A 591 -25.86 23.15 34.27
C ILE A 591 -25.04 22.65 33.08
N GLN A 592 -23.76 23.03 33.08
CA GLN A 592 -22.75 22.53 32.17
C GLN A 592 -21.63 21.89 32.99
N ILE A 593 -21.27 20.65 32.64
CA ILE A 593 -20.19 19.90 33.26
C ILE A 593 -19.13 19.71 32.20
N LEU A 594 -17.98 20.36 32.38
CA LEU A 594 -16.83 20.19 31.50
C LEU A 594 -15.84 19.22 32.13
N GLY A 595 -15.31 18.30 31.32
CA GLY A 595 -14.41 17.29 31.81
C GLY A 595 -13.94 16.34 30.74
N ARG A 596 -13.36 15.22 31.15
CA ARG A 596 -12.78 14.21 30.26
C ARG A 596 -13.18 12.81 30.71
N PRO A 597 -13.23 11.81 29.82
CA PRO A 597 -13.31 10.42 30.23
C PRO A 597 -12.16 10.09 31.18
N SER A 598 -12.41 9.28 32.22
CA SER A 598 -11.32 8.65 32.96
C SER A 598 -10.74 7.51 32.11
N THR A 599 -9.41 7.45 31.99
CA THR A 599 -8.69 6.31 31.42
C THR A 599 -8.78 5.09 32.32
#